data_AF-A0A4Y2QIC8-F1
#
_entry.id   AF-A0A4Y2QIC8-F1
#
_cell.length_a   1.000
_cell.length_b   1.000
_cell.length_c   1.000
_cell.angle_alpha   90.00
_cell.angle_beta   90.00
_cell.angle_gamma   90.00
#
_symmetry.space_group_name_H-M   'P 1'
#
loop_
_entity.id
_entity.type
_entity.pdbx_description
1 polymer ?
#
loop_
_entity_poly.entity_id
_entity_poly.type
_entity_poly.pdbx_seq_one_letter_code
_entity_poly.pdbx_strand_id
1 'polypeptide(L)'
;MPVWFAIKKSKYFTDGPKHVFQAIQTSRYLSDELLPVVDPVMQRNAFFAHRDNVLLAMLVDEREHIRELVYRRILKARQIVPKKKTVRNFVPPKINYQASDYIEIINCNSCMVYPSPMLRDLSEDDIKPVINSDTTPIREIQKFSCHNQAVER
;
A
#
# COMPACT_ATOMS: atom_id res chain seq x y z
N MET A 1 2.31 0.59 21.65
CA MET A 1 0.91 1.08 21.53
C MET A 1 0.14 0.12 20.64
N PRO A 2 -1.01 -0.44 21.09
CA PRO A 2 -1.82 -1.33 20.26
C PRO A 2 -2.19 -0.70 18.92
N VAL A 3 -2.16 -1.48 17.84
CA VAL A 3 -2.44 -1.02 16.47
C VAL A 3 -3.80 -0.34 16.35
N TRP A 4 -4.78 -0.78 17.16
CA TRP A 4 -6.10 -0.16 17.26
C TRP A 4 -6.05 1.36 17.48
N PHE A 5 -5.19 1.84 18.38
CA PHE A 5 -5.08 3.29 18.65
C PHE A 5 -4.49 4.05 17.46
N ALA A 6 -3.54 3.44 16.74
CA ALA A 6 -2.99 4.02 15.52
C ALA A 6 -4.06 4.15 14.44
N ILE A 7 -4.88 3.10 14.26
CA ILE A 7 -6.02 3.10 13.33
C ILE A 7 -7.06 4.17 13.71
N LYS A 8 -7.33 4.42 15.00
CA LYS A 8 -8.25 5.49 15.41
C LYS A 8 -7.69 6.88 15.18
N LYS A 9 -6.38 7.05 15.34
CA LYS A 9 -5.71 8.35 15.18
C LYS A 9 -5.54 8.71 13.71
N SER A 10 -5.18 7.75 12.86
CA SER A 10 -5.09 7.97 11.43
C SER A 10 -6.42 7.64 10.74
N LYS A 11 -7.01 8.66 10.12
CA LYS A 11 -8.27 8.53 9.40
C LYS A 11 -8.07 8.19 7.93
N TYR A 12 -6.85 8.23 7.40
CA TYR A 12 -6.61 8.19 5.96
C TYR A 12 -6.39 6.78 5.45
N PHE A 13 -7.01 6.48 4.31
CA PHE A 13 -6.83 5.22 3.60
C PHE A 13 -5.37 4.89 3.30
N THR A 14 -4.56 5.90 3.02
CA THR A 14 -3.13 5.79 2.71
C THR A 14 -2.27 5.30 3.88
N ASP A 15 -2.76 5.35 5.12
CA ASP A 15 -2.03 4.83 6.27
C ASP A 15 -2.31 3.35 6.55
N GLY A 16 -3.28 2.76 5.85
CA GLY A 16 -3.63 1.34 5.97
C GLY A 16 -2.43 0.39 5.91
N PRO A 17 -1.55 0.46 4.87
CA PRO A 17 -0.34 -0.36 4.80
C PRO A 17 0.58 -0.20 6.00
N LYS A 18 0.70 1.00 6.56
CA LYS A 18 1.54 1.28 7.73
C LYS A 18 0.96 0.61 8.99
N HIS A 19 -0.36 0.57 9.14
CA HIS A 19 -1.01 -0.16 10.23
C HIS A 19 -0.80 -1.67 10.12
N VAL A 20 -0.88 -2.24 8.91
CA VAL A 20 -0.57 -3.65 8.69
C VAL A 20 0.90 -3.92 9.03
N PHE A 21 1.81 -3.04 8.64
CA PHE A 21 3.22 -3.13 8.99
C PHE A 21 3.44 -3.10 10.50
N GLN A 22 2.78 -2.18 11.20
CA GLN A 22 2.85 -2.09 12.65
C GLN A 22 2.35 -3.37 13.34
N ALA A 23 1.31 -4.01 12.80
CA ALA A 23 0.84 -5.31 13.28
C ALA A 23 1.91 -6.40 13.12
N ILE A 24 2.59 -6.44 11.96
CA ILE A 24 3.73 -7.35 11.70
C ILE A 24 4.88 -7.06 12.66
N GLN A 25 5.24 -5.81 12.88
CA GLN A 25 6.31 -5.46 13.82
C GLN A 25 5.94 -5.88 15.24
N THR A 26 4.67 -5.74 15.63
CA THR A 26 4.21 -6.14 16.97
C THR A 26 4.18 -7.66 17.12
N SER A 27 3.82 -8.41 16.08
CA SER A 27 3.77 -9.87 16.14
C SER A 27 5.16 -10.50 16.34
N ARG A 28 6.24 -9.83 15.93
CA ARG A 28 7.63 -10.28 16.14
C ARG A 28 8.03 -10.45 17.61
N TYR A 29 7.28 -9.85 18.53
CA TYR A 29 7.52 -10.00 19.98
C TYR A 29 6.75 -11.16 20.59
N LEU A 30 5.91 -11.86 19.82
CA LEU A 30 5.20 -13.05 20.26
C LEU A 30 6.13 -14.27 20.29
N SER A 31 5.78 -15.26 21.10
CA SER A 31 6.49 -16.55 21.11
C SER A 31 6.26 -17.32 19.81
N ASP A 32 7.20 -18.20 19.49
CA ASP A 32 7.12 -19.11 18.32
C ASP A 32 5.87 -20.00 18.34
N GLU A 33 5.29 -20.24 19.53
CA GLU A 33 4.04 -20.99 19.69
C GLU A 33 2.79 -20.18 19.26
N LEU A 34 2.83 -18.85 19.37
CA LEU A 34 1.71 -17.96 19.07
C LEU A 34 1.72 -17.46 17.63
N LEU A 35 2.90 -17.36 17.00
CA LEU A 35 3.04 -16.93 15.61
C LEU A 35 2.17 -17.76 14.64
N PRO A 36 2.11 -19.11 14.70
CA PRO A 36 1.26 -19.91 13.83
C PRO A 36 -0.24 -19.64 13.96
N VAL A 37 -0.69 -19.08 15.09
CA VAL A 37 -2.09 -18.71 15.32
C VAL A 37 -2.38 -17.32 14.77
N VAL A 38 -1.46 -16.38 14.96
CA VAL A 38 -1.66 -14.95 14.61
C VAL A 38 -1.39 -14.69 13.14
N ASP A 39 -0.35 -15.31 12.56
CA ASP A 39 0.06 -15.05 11.18
C ASP A 39 -1.06 -15.35 10.17
N PRO A 40 -1.78 -16.49 10.22
CA PRO A 40 -2.90 -16.74 9.30
C PRO A 40 -4.04 -15.73 9.44
N VAL A 41 -4.29 -15.25 10.66
CA VAL A 41 -5.32 -14.23 10.91
C VAL A 41 -4.91 -12.90 10.28
N MET A 42 -3.64 -12.51 10.42
CA MET A 42 -3.12 -11.31 9.75
C MET A 42 -3.14 -11.45 8.22
N GLN A 43 -2.75 -12.61 7.68
CA GLN A 43 -2.75 -12.89 6.25
C GLN A 43 -4.15 -12.79 5.63
N ARG A 44 -5.18 -13.26 6.34
CA ARG A 44 -6.58 -13.16 5.88
C ARG A 44 -7.11 -11.73 5.95
N ASN A 45 -6.61 -10.92 6.89
CA ASN A 45 -7.04 -9.53 7.08
C ASN A 45 -6.13 -8.50 6.40
N ALA A 46 -5.20 -8.94 5.56
CA ALA A 46 -4.17 -8.14 4.87
C ALA A 46 -4.70 -7.19 3.79
N PHE A 47 -5.99 -6.84 3.78
CA PHE A 47 -6.62 -6.07 2.71
C PHE A 47 -5.89 -4.75 2.44
N PHE A 48 -5.51 -4.04 3.51
CA PHE A 48 -4.77 -2.79 3.39
C PHE A 48 -3.34 -2.94 2.89
N ALA A 49 -2.76 -4.14 2.92
CA ALA A 49 -1.48 -4.42 2.28
C ALA A 49 -1.63 -4.74 0.78
N HIS A 50 -2.82 -4.61 0.19
CA HIS A 50 -2.97 -4.79 -1.25
C HIS A 50 -2.11 -3.80 -2.03
N ARG A 51 -1.60 -4.21 -3.20
CA ARG A 51 -0.62 -3.44 -3.99
C ARG A 51 -1.07 -2.01 -4.24
N ASP A 52 -2.30 -1.82 -4.67
CA ASP A 52 -2.83 -0.49 -4.96
C ASP A 52 -2.77 0.42 -3.72
N ASN A 53 -3.03 -0.12 -2.53
CA ASN A 53 -3.03 0.62 -1.28
C ASN A 53 -1.60 0.97 -0.85
N VAL A 54 -0.66 0.02 -1.03
CA VAL A 54 0.77 0.26 -0.78
C VAL A 54 1.31 1.34 -1.72
N LEU A 55 0.97 1.31 -3.01
CA LEU A 55 1.37 2.35 -3.96
C LEU A 55 0.76 3.71 -3.60
N LEU A 56 -0.51 3.76 -3.20
CA LEU A 56 -1.14 5.00 -2.75
C LEU A 56 -0.47 5.56 -1.49
N ALA A 57 -0.10 4.70 -0.55
CA ALA A 57 0.66 5.09 0.64
C ALA A 57 2.04 5.66 0.29
N MET A 58 2.74 5.02 -0.65
CA MET A 58 4.04 5.47 -1.11
C MET A 58 3.99 6.83 -1.82
N LEU A 59 2.92 7.14 -2.54
CA LEU A 59 2.76 8.44 -3.22
C LEU A 59 2.69 9.62 -2.23
N VAL A 60 2.06 9.41 -1.09
CA VAL A 60 1.92 10.42 -0.03
C VAL A 60 2.99 10.30 1.06
N ASP A 61 3.99 9.43 0.88
CA ASP A 61 5.08 9.27 1.85
C ASP A 61 5.91 10.55 1.91
N GLU A 62 6.39 10.89 3.11
CA GLU A 62 7.24 12.06 3.33
C GLU A 62 8.64 11.86 2.74
N ARG A 63 9.09 10.60 2.64
CA ARG A 63 10.40 10.21 2.12
C ARG A 63 10.41 10.27 0.59
N GLU A 64 11.27 11.12 0.04
CA GLU A 64 11.35 11.38 -1.40
C GLU A 64 11.70 10.15 -2.23
N HIS A 65 12.71 9.38 -1.81
CA HIS A 65 13.14 8.16 -2.50
C HIS A 65 12.01 7.11 -2.61
N ILE A 66 11.04 7.11 -1.69
CA ILE A 66 9.88 6.21 -1.75
C ILE A 66 8.86 6.68 -2.77
N ARG A 67 8.63 8.00 -2.84
CA ARG A 67 7.79 8.58 -3.89
C ARG A 67 8.40 8.33 -5.26
N GLU A 68 9.70 8.56 -5.43
CA GLU A 68 10.39 8.25 -6.70
C GLU A 68 10.25 6.77 -7.08
N LEU A 69 10.42 5.86 -6.11
CA LEU A 69 10.24 4.43 -6.31
C LEU A 69 8.82 4.07 -6.76
N VAL A 70 7.79 4.73 -6.23
CA VAL A 70 6.40 4.46 -6.63
C VAL A 70 6.12 4.91 -8.05
N TYR A 71 6.62 6.07 -8.45
CA TYR A 71 6.48 6.58 -9.82
C TYR A 71 7.09 5.62 -10.84
N ARG A 72 8.29 5.11 -10.56
CA ARG A 72 8.94 4.07 -11.38
C ARG A 72 8.12 2.78 -11.44
N ARG A 73 7.57 2.33 -10.30
CA ARG A 73 6.71 1.14 -10.23
C ARG A 73 5.42 1.31 -11.04
N ILE A 74 4.81 2.50 -11.01
CA ILE A 74 3.59 2.82 -11.77
C ILE A 74 3.87 2.82 -13.28
N LEU A 75 4.96 3.45 -13.72
CA LEU A 75 5.34 3.44 -15.15
C LEU A 75 5.62 2.03 -15.66
N LYS A 76 6.43 1.25 -14.92
CA LYS A 76 6.72 -0.15 -15.26
C LYS A 76 5.45 -0.99 -15.28
N ALA A 77 4.54 -0.73 -14.35
CA ALA A 77 3.24 -1.40 -14.32
C ALA A 77 2.45 -1.12 -15.62
N ARG A 78 2.31 0.14 -16.02
CA ARG A 78 1.56 0.52 -17.23
C ARG A 78 2.04 -0.17 -18.51
N GLN A 79 3.35 -0.42 -18.62
CA GLN A 79 3.94 -1.11 -19.78
C GLN A 79 3.56 -2.60 -19.87
N ILE A 80 3.33 -3.25 -18.73
CA ILE A 80 3.06 -4.70 -18.66
C ILE A 80 1.56 -5.01 -18.83
N VAL A 81 0.68 -4.03 -18.60
CA VAL A 81 -0.78 -4.24 -18.60
C VAL A 81 -1.29 -4.62 -19.99
N PRO A 82 -2.00 -5.76 -20.14
CA PRO A 82 -2.70 -6.06 -21.38
C PRO A 82 -3.77 -5.00 -21.67
N LYS A 83 -3.84 -4.50 -22.91
CA LYS A 83 -4.85 -3.50 -23.33
C LYS A 83 -6.32 -3.98 -23.22
N LYS A 84 -6.56 -5.26 -22.93
CA LYS A 84 -7.90 -5.84 -22.77
C LYS A 84 -8.44 -5.58 -21.37
N LYS A 85 -9.67 -5.07 -21.30
CA LYS A 85 -10.42 -4.91 -20.05
C LYS A 85 -10.82 -6.30 -19.53
N THR A 86 -10.11 -6.82 -18.53
CA THR A 86 -10.56 -7.99 -17.77
C THR A 86 -11.07 -7.55 -16.40
N VAL A 87 -12.00 -8.31 -15.83
CA VAL A 87 -12.41 -8.15 -14.44
C VAL A 87 -11.20 -8.36 -13.53
N ARG A 88 -11.04 -7.51 -12.51
CA ARG A 88 -9.98 -7.66 -11.52
C ARG A 88 -10.45 -8.63 -10.44
N ASN A 89 -9.73 -9.74 -10.28
CA ASN A 89 -9.94 -10.62 -9.14
C ASN A 89 -9.22 -10.03 -7.94
N PHE A 90 -9.95 -9.76 -6.85
CA PHE A 90 -9.35 -9.39 -5.59
C PHE A 90 -8.79 -10.65 -4.92
N VAL A 91 -7.47 -10.70 -4.74
CA VAL A 91 -6.80 -11.79 -4.03
C VAL A 91 -6.05 -11.19 -2.84
N PRO A 92 -6.25 -11.69 -1.61
CA PRO A 92 -5.47 -11.26 -0.46
C PRO A 92 -3.97 -11.39 -0.76
N PRO A 93 -3.18 -10.32 -0.56
CA PRO A 93 -1.77 -10.33 -0.91
C PRO A 93 -1.00 -11.20 0.09
N LYS A 94 -0.04 -12.00 -0.39
CA LYS A 94 0.87 -12.72 0.50
C LYS A 94 1.78 -11.72 1.23
N ILE A 95 1.64 -11.66 2.55
CA ILE A 95 2.40 -10.76 3.42
C ILE A 95 3.82 -11.34 3.64
N ASN A 96 4.82 -10.47 3.59
CA ASN A 96 6.16 -10.71 4.08
C ASN A 96 6.28 -10.29 5.55
N TYR A 97 6.26 -11.28 6.46
CA TYR A 97 6.43 -11.03 7.91
C TYR A 97 7.82 -10.53 8.29
N GLN A 98 8.81 -10.70 7.42
CA GLN A 98 10.19 -10.26 7.61
C GLN A 98 10.48 -8.88 6.99
N ALA A 99 9.46 -8.18 6.49
CA ALA A 99 9.61 -6.86 5.88
C ALA A 99 10.30 -5.86 6.82
N SER A 100 11.27 -5.08 6.33
CA SER A 100 11.91 -4.05 7.17
C SER A 100 11.15 -2.72 7.12
N ASP A 101 10.34 -2.53 6.08
CA ASP A 101 9.53 -1.34 5.86
C ASP A 101 8.17 -1.75 5.24
N TYR A 102 7.15 -0.89 5.37
CA TYR A 102 5.81 -1.17 4.87
C TYR A 102 5.79 -1.37 3.34
N ILE A 103 6.75 -0.77 2.62
CA ILE A 103 6.91 -0.91 1.17
C ILE A 103 7.32 -2.32 0.72
N GLU A 104 7.80 -3.14 1.67
CA GLU A 104 8.28 -4.52 1.47
C GLU A 104 7.31 -5.58 1.98
N ILE A 105 6.17 -5.17 2.56
CA ILE A 105 5.14 -6.11 3.07
C ILE A 105 4.66 -7.03 1.96
N ILE A 106 4.65 -6.56 0.71
CA ILE A 106 4.25 -7.35 -0.43
C ILE A 106 5.28 -7.28 -1.54
N ASN A 107 5.36 -8.35 -2.33
CA ASN A 107 6.12 -8.32 -3.57
C ASN A 107 5.32 -7.54 -4.64
N CYS A 108 5.59 -6.25 -4.77
CA CYS A 108 4.96 -5.40 -5.77
C CYS A 108 5.29 -5.79 -7.22
N ASN A 109 6.31 -6.63 -7.47
CA ASN A 109 6.69 -7.07 -8.82
C ASN A 109 5.87 -8.26 -9.32
N SER A 110 5.33 -9.09 -8.43
CA SER A 110 4.62 -10.32 -8.80
C SER A 110 3.09 -10.14 -8.91
N CYS A 111 2.53 -9.05 -8.38
CA CYS A 111 1.09 -8.80 -8.45
C CYS A 111 0.67 -8.30 -9.84
N MET A 112 -0.47 -8.80 -10.33
CA MET A 112 -1.05 -8.38 -11.62
C MET A 112 -1.24 -6.87 -11.70
N VAL A 113 -1.11 -6.39 -12.93
CA VAL A 113 -0.71 -5.03 -13.23
C VAL A 113 -1.92 -4.28 -13.74
N TYR A 114 -2.77 -3.79 -12.85
CA TYR A 114 -3.85 -2.91 -13.27
C TYR A 114 -3.76 -1.63 -12.47
N PRO A 115 -3.45 -0.47 -13.10
CA PRO A 115 -3.41 0.78 -12.37
C PRO A 115 -4.77 1.02 -11.73
N SER A 116 -4.81 1.08 -10.39
CA SER A 116 -6.00 1.48 -9.62
C SER A 116 -6.72 2.62 -10.31
N PRO A 117 -8.07 2.68 -10.30
CA PRO A 117 -8.79 3.84 -10.80
C PRO A 117 -8.22 5.16 -10.26
N MET A 118 -7.82 5.19 -8.98
CA MET A 118 -7.18 6.35 -8.34
C MET A 118 -5.78 6.68 -8.88
N LEU A 119 -5.12 5.72 -9.52
CA LEU A 119 -3.82 5.87 -10.18
C LEU A 119 -3.96 6.07 -11.69
N ARG A 120 -5.18 6.09 -12.25
CA ARG A 120 -5.38 6.35 -13.69
C ARG A 120 -5.24 7.83 -14.02
N ASP A 121 -5.63 8.70 -13.10
CA ASP A 121 -5.63 10.15 -13.31
C ASP A 121 -4.22 10.74 -13.35
N LEU A 122 -3.22 10.01 -12.82
CA LEU A 122 -1.82 10.38 -12.87
C LEU A 122 -1.28 10.12 -14.30
N SER A 123 -1.09 11.10 -15.17
CA SER A 123 -0.63 10.80 -16.54
C SER A 123 0.84 10.36 -16.57
N GLU A 124 1.30 9.69 -17.64
CA GLU A 124 2.74 9.42 -17.78
C GLU A 124 3.56 10.70 -17.91
N ASP A 125 2.97 11.73 -18.51
CA ASP A 125 3.59 13.03 -18.73
C ASP A 125 3.71 13.83 -17.41
N ASP A 126 2.88 13.53 -16.41
CA ASP A 126 3.05 14.06 -15.05
C ASP A 126 4.16 13.32 -14.29
N ILE A 127 4.33 12.02 -14.53
CA ILE A 127 5.26 11.17 -13.77
C ILE A 127 6.70 11.30 -14.28
N LYS A 128 6.91 11.33 -15.60
CA LYS A 128 8.26 11.35 -16.21
C LYS A 128 9.11 12.55 -15.76
N PRO A 129 8.59 13.79 -15.67
CA PRO A 129 9.35 14.93 -15.16
C PRO A 129 9.74 14.76 -13.70
N VAL A 130 8.85 14.26 -12.85
CA VAL A 130 9.13 14.07 -11.41
C VAL A 130 10.30 13.11 -11.18
N ILE A 131 10.50 12.14 -12.06
CA ILE A 131 11.65 11.21 -11.99
C ILE A 131 12.95 11.84 -12.53
N ASN A 132 12.85 12.76 -13.50
CA ASN A 132 13.99 13.23 -14.29
C ASN A 132 14.55 14.61 -13.86
N SER A 133 13.77 15.44 -13.15
CA SER A 133 14.11 16.85 -12.95
C SER A 133 13.91 17.38 -11.52
N ASP A 134 13.95 16.52 -10.49
CA ASP A 134 13.78 16.88 -9.05
C ASP A 134 12.62 17.88 -8.81
N THR A 135 11.55 17.73 -9.60
CA THR A 135 10.43 18.67 -9.62
C THR A 135 9.42 18.32 -8.54
N THR A 136 8.69 19.33 -8.04
CA THR A 136 7.72 19.18 -6.95
C THR A 136 6.83 17.93 -7.13
N PRO A 137 6.73 17.06 -6.11
CA PRO A 137 5.92 15.85 -6.21
C PRO A 137 4.46 16.20 -6.49
N ILE A 138 3.77 15.33 -7.24
CA ILE A 138 2.31 15.41 -7.40
C ILE A 138 1.68 15.14 -6.03
N ARG A 139 1.38 16.21 -5.30
CA ARG A 139 0.89 16.16 -3.91
C ARG A 139 -0.61 15.93 -3.78
N GLU A 140 -1.35 16.08 -4.86
CA GLU A 140 -2.82 16.10 -4.83
C GLU A 140 -3.41 14.70 -5.04
N ILE A 141 -3.20 13.81 -4.06
CA ILE A 141 -4.07 12.64 -3.93
C ILE A 141 -5.18 13.02 -2.96
N GLN A 142 -6.42 12.86 -3.43
CA GLN A 142 -7.60 13.12 -2.62
C GLN A 142 -7.54 12.28 -1.34
N LYS A 143 -7.52 12.96 -0.20
CA LYS A 143 -7.45 12.32 1.11
C LYS A 143 -8.83 11.76 1.47
N PHE A 144 -9.02 10.47 1.26
CA PHE A 144 -10.23 9.78 1.67
C PHE A 144 -10.11 9.23 3.09
N SER A 145 -11.12 9.51 3.92
CA SER A 145 -11.23 8.88 5.23
C SER A 145 -11.61 7.41 5.05
N CYS A 146 -10.83 6.48 5.59
CA CYS A 146 -11.14 5.04 5.55
C CYS A 146 -12.07 4.60 6.68
N HIS A 147 -12.09 5.35 7.78
CA HIS A 147 -12.97 5.10 8.92
C HIS A 147 -13.88 6.30 9.13
N ASN A 148 -15.19 6.07 9.10
CA ASN A 148 -16.17 7.00 9.64
C ASN A 148 -16.76 6.32 10.87
N GLN A 149 -16.61 6.95 12.04
CA GLN A 149 -17.02 6.39 13.33
C GLN A 149 -18.51 6.00 13.36
N ALA A 150 -19.32 6.63 12.50
CA ALA A 150 -20.74 6.33 12.30
C ALA A 150 -21.04 4.92 11.73
N VAL A 151 -20.03 4.18 11.22
CA VAL A 151 -20.20 2.86 10.60
C VAL A 151 -19.64 1.73 11.48
N GLU A 152 -19.07 2.07 12.63
CA GLU A 152 -18.58 1.11 13.61
C GLU A 152 -19.77 0.68 14.48
N ARG A 153 -20.14 -0.61 14.42
CA ARG A 153 -21.20 -1.21 15.23
C ARG A 153 -20.66 -1.69 16.57
#